data_AF-A0A975B0Z3-F1
#
_entry.id   AF-A0A975B0Z3-F1
#
_cell.length_a   1.000
_cell.length_b   1.000
_cell.length_c   1.000
_cell.angle_alpha   90.00
_cell.angle_beta   90.00
_cell.angle_gamma   90.00
#
_symmetry.space_group_name_H-M   'P 1'
#
loop_
_entity.id
_entity.type
_entity.pdbx_description
1 polymer ?
#
loop_
_entity_poly.entity_id
_entity_poly.type
_entity_poly.pdbx_seq_one_letter_code
_entity_poly.pdbx_strand_id
1 'polypeptide(L)'
;MARSEEELKTAVLEAQTASDIASLYVLEQEVYEVFDEDTLNGFYAYILDLALEKLTDTLESHRKMDMKEVQDFATTRALYEYAMEHYSAGDDKDAAALFEVLSGLTNDAKFSSSLKLHWAAATENLSLDNFLSKIADLDETEKMGTFYISEFQKEAQELLDNSQTKGE
;
A
#
# COMPACT_ATOMS: atom_id res chain seq x y z
N MET A 1 17.63 -10.63 21.41
CA MET A 1 16.67 -10.56 22.54
C MET A 1 15.59 -9.61 22.08
N ALA A 2 14.31 -9.96 22.23
CA ALA A 2 13.22 -9.03 21.96
C ALA A 2 13.32 -7.83 22.90
N ARG A 3 13.00 -6.62 22.41
CA ARG A 3 12.93 -5.41 23.25
C ARG A 3 11.83 -5.60 24.30
N SER A 4 11.99 -4.99 25.47
CA SER A 4 10.85 -4.78 26.38
C SER A 4 9.85 -3.79 25.78
N GLU A 5 8.60 -3.81 26.26
CA GLU A 5 7.55 -2.91 25.80
C GLU A 5 7.96 -1.42 25.89
N GLU A 6 8.61 -1.01 26.98
CA GLU A 6 9.09 0.37 27.17
C GLU A 6 10.23 0.75 26.22
N GLU A 7 11.17 -0.18 25.96
CA GLU A 7 12.22 0.02 24.98
C GLU A 7 11.65 0.13 23.56
N LEU A 8 10.59 -0.63 23.25
CA LEU A 8 9.92 -0.59 21.97
C LEU A 8 9.13 0.71 21.79
N LYS A 9 8.38 1.17 22.81
CA LYS A 9 7.70 2.48 22.80
C LYS A 9 8.68 3.62 22.57
N THR A 10 9.87 3.54 23.19
CA THR A 10 10.93 4.53 22.99
C THR A 10 11.42 4.54 21.54
N ALA A 11 11.72 3.36 20.97
CA ALA A 11 12.16 3.25 19.58
C ALA A 11 11.09 3.74 18.57
N VAL A 12 9.81 3.43 18.82
CA VAL A 12 8.69 3.95 18.03
C VAL A 12 8.66 5.47 18.12
N LEU A 13 8.69 6.05 19.33
CA LEU A 13 8.66 7.50 19.50
C LEU A 13 9.84 8.22 18.81
N GLU A 14 11.03 7.62 18.82
CA GLU A 14 12.19 8.13 18.09
C GLU A 14 11.94 8.14 16.57
N ALA A 15 11.43 7.05 16.01
CA ALA A 15 11.10 6.96 14.58
C ALA A 15 9.97 7.92 14.19
N GLN A 16 8.94 8.08 15.04
CA GLN A 16 7.87 9.05 14.86
C GLN A 16 8.43 10.48 14.85
N THR A 17 9.25 10.84 15.84
CA THR A 17 9.86 12.18 15.93
C THR A 17 10.73 12.51 14.71
N ALA A 18 11.36 11.49 14.11
CA ALA A 18 12.14 11.62 12.89
C ALA A 18 11.30 11.60 11.59
N SER A 19 9.98 11.39 11.68
CA SER A 19 9.08 11.16 10.54
C SER A 19 9.58 10.06 9.59
N ASP A 20 10.18 9.02 10.18
CA ASP A 20 10.85 7.93 9.48
C ASP A 20 9.92 6.70 9.37
N ILE A 21 9.16 6.66 8.28
CA ILE A 21 8.18 5.59 8.02
C ILE A 21 8.89 4.22 7.87
N ALA A 22 10.07 4.20 7.25
CA ALA A 22 10.81 2.97 7.06
C ALA A 22 11.25 2.35 8.40
N SER A 23 11.75 3.17 9.32
CA SER A 23 12.10 2.73 10.67
C SER A 23 10.88 2.24 11.46
N LEU A 24 9.70 2.85 11.26
CA LEU A 24 8.45 2.33 11.82
C LEU A 24 8.16 0.92 11.29
N TYR A 25 8.22 0.69 9.97
CA TYR A 25 8.02 -0.65 9.40
C TYR A 25 9.07 -1.69 9.85
N VAL A 26 10.30 -1.27 10.17
CA VAL A 26 11.30 -2.18 10.76
C VAL A 26 10.86 -2.69 12.14
N LEU A 27 10.09 -1.89 12.89
CA LEU A 27 9.60 -2.24 14.21
C LEU A 27 8.24 -2.98 14.18
N GLU A 28 7.58 -3.02 13.02
CA GLU A 28 6.19 -3.51 12.84
C GLU A 28 5.93 -4.86 13.50
N GLN A 29 6.80 -5.85 13.28
CA GLN A 29 6.61 -7.19 13.86
C GLN A 29 6.69 -7.17 15.39
N GLU A 30 7.67 -6.47 15.97
CA GLU A 30 7.80 -6.36 17.42
C GLU A 30 6.61 -5.59 18.01
N VAL A 31 6.15 -4.53 17.34
CA VAL A 31 4.98 -3.75 17.73
C VAL A 31 3.73 -4.63 17.74
N TYR A 32 3.51 -5.40 16.68
CA TYR A 32 2.37 -6.32 16.57
C TYR A 32 2.35 -7.40 17.67
N GLU A 33 3.53 -7.91 18.05
CA GLU A 33 3.64 -8.97 19.07
C GLU A 33 3.52 -8.44 20.51
N VAL A 34 3.90 -7.18 20.76
CA VAL A 34 4.08 -6.64 22.11
C VAL A 34 3.00 -5.64 22.52
N PHE A 35 2.52 -4.79 21.61
CA PHE A 35 1.56 -3.75 21.95
C PHE A 35 0.13 -4.29 22.06
N ASP A 36 -0.67 -3.65 22.93
CA ASP A 36 -2.11 -3.84 22.93
C ASP A 36 -2.77 -3.26 21.67
N GLU A 37 -4.01 -3.66 21.42
CA GLU A 37 -4.78 -3.28 20.22
C GLU A 37 -4.90 -1.76 20.05
N ASP A 38 -5.16 -1.01 21.12
CA ASP A 38 -5.30 0.44 21.06
C ASP A 38 -3.98 1.12 20.65
N THR A 39 -2.87 0.66 21.23
CA THR A 39 -1.53 1.18 20.93
C THR A 39 -1.08 0.78 19.52
N LEU A 40 -1.37 -0.46 19.10
CA LEU A 40 -1.11 -0.96 17.76
C LEU A 40 -1.88 -0.17 16.69
N ASN A 41 -3.16 0.11 16.94
CA ASN A 41 -3.98 0.93 16.06
C ASN A 41 -3.42 2.35 15.94
N GLY A 42 -2.99 2.95 17.07
CA GLY A 42 -2.32 4.26 17.06
C GLY A 42 -1.01 4.27 16.27
N PHE A 43 -0.25 3.17 16.30
CA PHE A 43 0.98 3.02 15.52
C PHE A 43 0.71 3.03 14.01
N TYR A 44 -0.25 2.24 13.51
CA TYR A 44 -0.59 2.22 12.09
C TYR A 44 -1.25 3.52 11.62
N ALA A 45 -2.13 4.11 12.45
CA ALA A 45 -2.73 5.41 12.15
C ALA A 45 -1.65 6.49 11.95
N TYR A 46 -0.60 6.48 12.78
CA TYR A 46 0.50 7.43 12.64
C TYR A 46 1.32 7.21 11.35
N ILE A 47 1.58 5.95 10.98
CA ILE A 47 2.23 5.63 9.69
C ILE A 47 1.42 6.21 8.53
N LEU A 48 0.09 6.02 8.56
CA LEU A 48 -0.81 6.52 7.54
C LEU A 48 -0.81 8.05 7.46
N ASP A 49 -0.90 8.73 8.59
CA ASP A 49 -0.85 10.20 8.65
C ASP A 49 0.42 10.76 7.98
N LEU A 50 1.58 10.19 8.31
CA LEU A 50 2.85 10.58 7.66
C LEU A 50 2.88 10.26 6.17
N ALA A 51 2.31 9.12 5.76
CA ALA A 51 2.28 8.72 4.37
C ALA A 51 1.41 9.67 3.53
N LEU A 52 0.28 10.12 4.07
CA LEU A 52 -0.61 11.10 3.43
C LEU A 52 0.02 12.50 3.36
N GLU A 53 0.76 12.91 4.39
CA GLU A 53 1.56 14.15 4.35
C GLU A 53 2.60 14.09 3.22
N LYS A 54 3.39 13.02 3.16
CA LYS A 54 4.39 12.82 2.11
C LYS A 54 3.78 12.69 0.71
N LEU A 55 2.58 12.11 0.59
CA LEU A 55 1.82 12.09 -0.66
C LEU A 55 1.53 13.51 -1.13
N THR A 56 1.02 14.36 -0.23
CA THR A 56 0.70 15.76 -0.52
C THR A 56 1.95 16.52 -0.98
N ASP A 57 3.05 16.43 -0.23
CA ASP A 57 4.33 17.06 -0.59
C ASP A 57 4.83 16.60 -1.97
N THR A 58 4.66 15.32 -2.28
CA THR A 58 5.09 14.72 -3.55
C THR A 58 4.29 15.31 -4.72
N LEU A 59 2.98 15.42 -4.56
CA LEU A 59 2.09 16.00 -5.56
C LEU A 59 2.38 17.50 -5.77
N GLU A 60 2.54 18.27 -4.68
CA GLU A 60 2.82 19.71 -4.74
C GLU A 60 4.18 20.00 -5.39
N SER A 61 5.20 19.19 -5.09
CA SER A 61 6.53 19.32 -5.67
C SER A 61 6.63 18.81 -7.12
N HIS A 62 5.54 18.26 -7.68
CA HIS A 62 5.50 17.66 -9.02
C HIS A 62 6.60 16.59 -9.22
N ARG A 63 7.01 15.94 -8.12
CA ARG A 63 7.95 14.84 -8.15
C ARG A 63 7.20 13.53 -8.25
N LYS A 64 7.92 12.46 -8.52
CA LYS A 64 7.44 11.09 -8.37
C LYS A 64 8.20 10.38 -7.26
N MET A 65 7.58 9.39 -6.63
CA MET A 65 8.22 8.54 -5.63
C MET A 65 9.15 7.53 -6.31
N ASP A 66 10.40 7.49 -5.86
CA ASP A 66 11.37 6.48 -6.30
C ASP A 66 11.35 5.31 -5.32
N MET A 67 10.83 4.15 -5.76
CA MET A 67 10.77 2.94 -4.92
C MET A 67 12.16 2.36 -4.58
N LYS A 68 13.26 2.92 -5.12
CA LYS A 68 14.63 2.61 -4.67
C LYS A 68 15.05 3.42 -3.45
N GLU A 69 14.39 4.55 -3.19
CA GLU A 69 14.60 5.36 -2.00
C GLU A 69 13.76 4.80 -0.85
N VAL A 70 14.42 4.50 0.26
CA VAL A 70 13.84 3.71 1.36
C VAL A 70 12.57 4.36 1.94
N GLN A 71 12.55 5.69 2.07
CA GLN A 71 11.37 6.41 2.56
C GLN A 71 10.22 6.42 1.55
N ASP A 72 10.50 6.64 0.27
CA ASP A 72 9.49 6.64 -0.79
C ASP A 72 8.89 5.23 -0.95
N PHE A 73 9.71 4.18 -0.83
CA PHE A 73 9.26 2.79 -0.78
C PHE A 73 8.29 2.57 0.40
N ALA A 74 8.69 2.95 1.61
CA ALA A 74 7.88 2.76 2.81
C ALA A 74 6.57 3.57 2.76
N THR A 75 6.62 4.77 2.20
CA THR A 75 5.44 5.63 1.97
C THR A 75 4.50 4.98 0.96
N THR A 76 5.03 4.49 -0.16
CA THR A 76 4.25 3.80 -1.20
C THR A 76 3.57 2.55 -0.63
N ARG A 77 4.26 1.80 0.25
CA ARG A 77 3.69 0.65 0.96
C ARG A 77 2.50 1.05 1.82
N ALA A 78 2.64 2.06 2.67
CA ALA A 78 1.56 2.53 3.55
C ALA A 78 0.31 2.97 2.77
N LEU A 79 0.52 3.71 1.67
CA LEU A 79 -0.59 4.16 0.83
C LEU A 79 -1.28 3.00 0.09
N TYR A 80 -0.51 1.99 -0.33
CA TYR A 80 -1.07 0.78 -0.92
C TYR A 80 -1.91 -0.02 0.09
N GLU A 81 -1.39 -0.22 1.29
CA GLU A 81 -2.11 -0.89 2.39
C GLU A 81 -3.42 -0.18 2.71
N TYR A 82 -3.39 1.16 2.75
CA TYR A 82 -4.58 1.97 2.93
C TYR A 82 -5.61 1.80 1.80
N ALA A 83 -5.17 1.77 0.54
CA ALA A 83 -6.05 1.50 -0.59
C ALA A 83 -6.67 0.09 -0.52
N MET A 84 -5.89 -0.90 -0.08
CA MET A 84 -6.38 -2.27 0.13
C MET A 84 -7.35 -2.39 1.31
N GLU A 85 -7.19 -1.59 2.36
CA GLU A 85 -8.13 -1.52 3.48
C GLU A 85 -9.50 -1.04 3.01
N HIS A 86 -9.56 0.07 2.26
CA HIS A 86 -10.79 0.54 1.62
C HIS A 86 -11.40 -0.53 0.70
N TYR A 87 -10.57 -1.22 -0.09
CA TYR A 87 -11.06 -2.27 -0.97
C TYR A 87 -11.65 -3.45 -0.18
N SER A 88 -10.97 -3.86 0.90
CA SER A 88 -11.46 -4.91 1.79
C SER A 88 -12.75 -4.50 2.52
N ALA A 89 -12.96 -3.21 2.78
CA ALA A 89 -14.18 -2.68 3.37
C ALA A 89 -15.35 -2.59 2.38
N GLY A 90 -15.12 -2.91 1.10
CA GLY A 90 -16.10 -2.74 0.01
C GLY A 90 -16.31 -1.29 -0.40
N ASP A 91 -15.38 -0.40 -0.03
CA ASP A 91 -15.36 0.99 -0.46
C ASP A 91 -14.61 1.13 -1.79
N ASP A 92 -15.17 0.47 -2.81
CA ASP A 92 -14.53 0.28 -4.12
C ASP A 92 -14.18 1.61 -4.81
N LYS A 93 -14.93 2.68 -4.54
CA LYS A 93 -14.68 4.00 -5.12
C LYS A 93 -13.44 4.66 -4.56
N ASP A 94 -13.30 4.69 -3.24
CA ASP A 94 -12.14 5.31 -2.60
C ASP A 94 -10.89 4.45 -2.84
N ALA A 95 -11.03 3.12 -2.82
CA ALA A 95 -9.98 2.20 -3.24
C ALA A 95 -9.52 2.46 -4.68
N ALA A 96 -10.45 2.54 -5.64
CA ALA A 96 -10.12 2.82 -7.04
C ALA A 96 -9.39 4.16 -7.19
N ALA A 97 -9.88 5.23 -6.55
CA ALA A 97 -9.23 6.54 -6.62
C ALA A 97 -7.78 6.50 -6.07
N LEU A 98 -7.56 5.81 -4.96
CA LEU A 98 -6.22 5.63 -4.39
C LEU A 98 -5.30 4.82 -5.32
N PHE A 99 -5.79 3.71 -5.88
CA PHE A 99 -5.03 2.91 -6.84
C PHE A 99 -4.65 3.70 -8.10
N GLU A 100 -5.56 4.53 -8.62
CA GLU A 100 -5.31 5.40 -9.76
C GLU A 100 -4.19 6.40 -9.45
N VAL A 101 -4.29 7.12 -8.33
CA VAL A 101 -3.27 8.08 -7.88
C VAL A 101 -1.92 7.39 -7.72
N LEU A 102 -1.86 6.27 -7.00
CA LEU A 102 -0.62 5.53 -6.76
C LEU A 102 0.01 5.00 -8.06
N SER A 103 -0.82 4.61 -9.05
CA SER A 103 -0.32 4.18 -10.36
C SER A 103 0.44 5.29 -11.09
N GLY A 104 0.07 6.56 -10.87
CA GLY A 104 0.74 7.73 -11.46
C GLY A 104 1.89 8.29 -10.63
N LEU A 105 1.88 8.03 -9.31
CA LEU A 105 2.75 8.66 -8.32
C LEU A 105 4.19 8.16 -8.35
N THR A 106 4.44 6.92 -8.77
CA THR A 106 5.77 6.29 -8.69
C THR A 106 6.52 6.27 -10.03
N ASN A 107 7.83 6.01 -9.94
CA ASN A 107 8.72 5.78 -11.08
C ASN A 107 8.72 4.31 -11.54
N ASP A 108 8.14 3.41 -10.75
CA ASP A 108 8.26 1.98 -10.94
C ASP A 108 7.18 1.47 -11.90
N ALA A 109 7.60 1.11 -13.11
CA ALA A 109 6.68 0.70 -14.16
C ALA A 109 5.91 -0.57 -13.82
N LYS A 110 6.47 -1.48 -13.02
CA LYS A 110 5.79 -2.72 -12.63
C LYS A 110 4.69 -2.39 -11.63
N PHE A 111 5.00 -1.67 -10.57
CA PHE A 111 4.04 -1.20 -9.58
C PHE A 111 2.91 -0.41 -10.25
N SER A 112 3.24 0.60 -11.06
CA SER A 112 2.25 1.38 -11.80
C SER A 112 1.32 0.52 -12.66
N SER A 113 1.83 -0.53 -13.31
CA SER A 113 1.02 -1.39 -14.16
C SER A 113 0.14 -2.33 -13.32
N SER A 114 0.66 -2.88 -12.23
CA SER A 114 -0.11 -3.69 -11.28
C SER A 114 -1.25 -2.87 -10.67
N LEU A 115 -1.04 -1.60 -10.32
CA LEU A 115 -2.08 -0.77 -9.73
C LEU A 115 -3.19 -0.39 -10.70
N LYS A 116 -2.91 -0.31 -12.00
CA LYS A 116 -3.98 -0.15 -13.00
C LYS A 116 -4.95 -1.33 -13.02
N LEU A 117 -4.46 -2.54 -12.75
CA LEU A 117 -5.32 -3.72 -12.62
C LEU A 117 -6.16 -3.67 -11.34
N HIS A 118 -5.61 -3.21 -10.23
CA HIS A 118 -6.36 -2.99 -8.99
C HIS A 118 -7.45 -1.94 -9.18
N TRP A 119 -7.09 -0.81 -9.78
CA TRP A 119 -8.02 0.26 -10.16
C TRP A 119 -9.15 -0.26 -11.05
N ALA A 120 -8.82 -1.02 -12.10
CA ALA A 120 -9.83 -1.59 -13.00
C ALA A 120 -10.78 -2.53 -12.27
N ALA A 121 -10.25 -3.44 -11.44
CA ALA A 121 -11.05 -4.37 -10.64
C ALA A 121 -12.01 -3.64 -9.68
N ALA A 122 -11.49 -2.66 -8.92
CA ALA A 122 -12.30 -1.86 -8.01
C ALA A 122 -13.34 -1.01 -8.76
N THR A 123 -12.99 -0.41 -9.90
CA THR A 123 -13.92 0.36 -10.75
C THR A 123 -15.07 -0.51 -11.28
N GLU A 124 -14.82 -1.79 -11.54
CA GLU A 124 -15.86 -2.75 -11.93
C GLU A 124 -16.67 -3.31 -10.74
N ASN A 125 -16.41 -2.83 -9.52
CA ASN A 125 -16.97 -3.34 -8.25
C ASN A 125 -16.73 -4.85 -8.10
N LEU A 126 -15.60 -5.34 -8.60
CA LEU A 126 -15.16 -6.71 -8.33
C LEU A 126 -14.77 -6.76 -6.85
N SER A 127 -15.40 -7.59 -6.03
CA SER A 127 -15.02 -7.70 -4.62
C SER A 127 -13.56 -8.17 -4.47
N LEU A 128 -12.91 -7.78 -3.37
CA LEU A 128 -11.54 -8.21 -3.07
C LEU A 128 -11.39 -9.74 -3.14
N ASP A 129 -12.32 -10.51 -2.56
CA ASP A 129 -12.29 -11.98 -2.65
C ASP A 129 -12.27 -12.52 -4.10
N ASN A 130 -13.04 -11.90 -5.00
CA ASN A 130 -13.05 -12.30 -6.41
C ASN A 130 -11.77 -11.86 -7.12
N PHE A 131 -11.25 -10.68 -6.81
CA PHE A 131 -9.97 -10.22 -7.31
C PHE A 131 -8.84 -11.18 -6.91
N LEU A 132 -8.73 -11.52 -5.63
CA LEU A 132 -7.71 -12.43 -5.10
C LEU A 132 -7.82 -13.84 -5.69
N SER A 133 -9.03 -14.36 -5.88
CA SER A 133 -9.22 -15.75 -6.33
C SER A 133 -9.17 -15.94 -7.85
N LYS A 134 -9.53 -14.93 -8.64
CA LYS A 134 -9.68 -15.07 -10.11
C LYS A 134 -8.69 -14.22 -10.92
N ILE A 135 -8.17 -13.15 -10.32
CA ILE A 135 -7.38 -12.15 -11.05
C ILE A 135 -5.94 -12.18 -10.55
N ALA A 136 -5.72 -12.18 -9.23
CA ALA A 136 -4.39 -12.24 -8.65
C ALA A 136 -3.77 -13.62 -8.81
N ASP A 137 -2.47 -13.65 -9.10
CA ASP A 137 -1.63 -14.83 -8.93
C ASP A 137 -0.85 -14.67 -7.62
N LEU A 138 -1.43 -15.16 -6.52
CA LEU A 138 -0.87 -14.99 -5.18
C LEU A 138 0.41 -15.82 -4.99
N ASP A 139 0.47 -17.02 -5.59
CA ASP A 139 1.65 -17.89 -5.51
C ASP A 139 2.85 -17.23 -6.21
N GLU A 140 2.65 -16.62 -7.38
CA GLU A 140 3.73 -15.93 -8.08
C GLU A 140 4.05 -14.58 -7.44
N THR A 141 3.03 -13.84 -6.96
CA THR A 141 3.23 -12.61 -6.17
C THR A 141 4.13 -12.87 -4.95
N GLU A 142 3.87 -13.95 -4.19
CA GLU A 142 4.68 -14.30 -3.03
C GLU A 142 6.14 -14.59 -3.42
N LYS A 143 6.37 -15.32 -4.51
CA LYS A 143 7.74 -15.57 -5.03
C LYS A 143 8.46 -14.30 -5.44
N MET A 144 7.73 -13.31 -5.94
CA MET A 144 8.29 -12.00 -6.27
C MET A 144 8.66 -11.17 -5.03
N GLY A 145 8.12 -11.51 -3.86
CA GLY A 145 8.44 -10.86 -2.59
C GLY A 145 8.03 -9.39 -2.54
N THR A 146 6.97 -9.02 -3.28
CA THR A 146 6.45 -7.65 -3.31
C THR A 146 5.47 -7.42 -2.17
N PHE A 147 5.42 -6.21 -1.61
CA PHE A 147 4.40 -5.83 -0.62
C PHE A 147 2.99 -5.63 -1.23
N TYR A 148 2.91 -5.64 -2.56
CA TYR A 148 1.69 -5.46 -3.34
C TYR A 148 1.45 -6.67 -4.24
N ILE A 149 0.19 -6.87 -4.64
CA ILE A 149 -0.16 -7.91 -5.62
C ILE A 149 0.43 -7.52 -6.97
N SER A 150 1.44 -8.25 -7.42
CA SER A 150 2.26 -7.85 -8.56
C SER A 150 2.11 -8.77 -9.78
N GLU A 151 1.52 -9.94 -9.59
CA GLU A 151 1.34 -10.97 -10.61
C GLU A 151 -0.13 -11.35 -10.74
N PHE A 152 -0.54 -11.68 -11.97
CA PHE A 152 -1.94 -11.82 -12.33
C PHE A 152 -2.18 -12.99 -13.28
N GLN A 153 -3.35 -13.61 -13.13
CA GLN A 153 -3.84 -14.67 -14.00
C GLN A 153 -4.21 -14.09 -15.38
N LYS A 154 -4.42 -14.97 -16.38
CA LYS A 154 -4.71 -14.53 -17.76
C LYS A 154 -6.02 -13.77 -17.86
N GLU A 155 -6.96 -14.10 -16.99
CA GLU A 155 -8.25 -13.50 -16.78
C GLU A 155 -8.14 -11.99 -16.47
N ALA A 156 -7.01 -11.53 -15.93
CA ALA A 156 -6.75 -10.11 -15.70
C ALA A 156 -6.68 -9.28 -16.99
N GLN A 157 -6.33 -9.90 -18.12
CA GLN A 157 -6.28 -9.20 -19.40
C GLN A 157 -7.68 -8.71 -19.82
N GLU A 158 -8.74 -9.47 -19.51
CA GLU A 158 -10.12 -9.11 -19.83
C GLU A 158 -10.54 -7.82 -19.10
N LEU A 159 -10.04 -7.60 -17.87
CA LEU A 159 -10.29 -6.37 -17.11
C LEU A 159 -9.62 -5.15 -17.73
N LEU A 160 -8.38 -5.30 -18.21
CA LEU A 160 -7.66 -4.20 -18.86
C LEU A 160 -8.37 -3.76 -20.14
N ASP A 161 -8.79 -4.70 -20.96
CA ASP A 161 -9.46 -4.43 -22.23
C ASP A 161 -10.81 -3.69 -22.02
N ASN A 162 -11.55 -4.03 -20.96
CA ASN A 162 -12.81 -3.39 -20.58
C ASN A 162 -12.61 -1.98 -19.96
N SER A 163 -11.51 -1.77 -19.24
CA SER A 163 -11.20 -0.48 -18.62
C SER A 163 -10.80 0.59 -19.65
N GLN A 164 -10.10 0.19 -20.72
CA GLN A 164 -9.66 1.09 -21.79
C GLN A 164 -10.82 1.62 -22.64
N THR A 165 -11.93 0.88 -22.74
CA THR A 165 -13.10 1.28 -23.54
C THR A 165 -14.02 2.28 -22.85
N LYS A 166 -13.81 2.55 -21.55
CA LYS A 166 -14.61 3.53 -20.77
C LYS A 166 -13.88 4.86 -20.52
N GLY A 167 -12.60 4.95 -20.90
CA GLY A 167 -11.74 6.13 -20.73
C GLY A 167 -11.58 7.02 -21.98
N GLU A 168 -12.26 6.69 -23.08
CA GLU A 168 -12.41 7.53 -24.29
C GLU A 168 -13.83 8.12 -24.38
#